data_AF-D4DJU8-F1
#
_entry.id   AF-D4DJU8-F1
#
_cell.length_a   1.000
_cell.length_b   1.000
_cell.length_c   1.000
_cell.angle_alpha   90.00
_cell.angle_beta   90.00
_cell.angle_gamma   90.00
#
_symmetry.space_group_name_H-M   'P 1'
#
loop_
_entity.id
_entity.type
_entity.pdbx_description
1 polymer ?
#
loop_
_entity_poly.entity_id
_entity_poly.type
_entity_poly.pdbx_seq_one_letter_code
_entity_poly.pdbx_strand_id
1 'polypeptide(L)'
;MASKALKYTTELFNGCSPTYKRLLTMTAEGNNPHVTFPFKGIKLPRGTKEHCPFTDLEEVRNSVTIQFLGTPYGNITAHLFNDGTIKTSTMMHQENNRRREHEARLLAEENKFPHLNQTPLRTQAYNRKMAKIRNARDNSTWSIMKKQLEKATAEEEYSRFLQEQAEQRAKAAKK
;
A
#
# COMPACT_ATOMS: atom_id res chain seq x y z
N MET A 1 15.17 -26.65 11.75
CA MET A 1 14.94 -25.21 12.00
C MET A 1 13.87 -25.09 13.06
N ALA A 2 14.10 -24.30 14.12
CA ALA A 2 13.13 -24.15 15.20
C ALA A 2 11.91 -23.35 14.73
N SER A 3 10.72 -23.94 14.87
CA SER A 3 9.43 -23.26 14.65
C SER A 3 9.36 -22.00 15.54
N LYS A 4 9.10 -20.83 14.96
CA LYS A 4 8.98 -19.59 15.76
C LYS A 4 7.64 -19.59 16.48
N ALA A 5 7.63 -19.06 17.70
CA ALA A 5 6.43 -19.09 18.53
C ALA A 5 5.33 -18.17 17.96
N LEU A 6 4.22 -18.76 17.53
CA LEU A 6 2.97 -18.06 17.26
C LEU A 6 2.26 -17.79 18.59
N LYS A 7 2.08 -16.51 18.93
CA LYS A 7 1.38 -16.08 20.14
C LYS A 7 0.08 -15.38 19.76
N TYR A 8 -1.00 -16.15 19.61
CA TYR A 8 -2.36 -15.65 19.42
C TYR A 8 -3.37 -16.46 20.24
N THR A 9 -4.56 -15.90 20.50
CA THR A 9 -5.68 -16.72 20.96
C THR A 9 -6.24 -17.50 19.78
N THR A 10 -6.56 -18.79 19.99
CA THR A 10 -7.13 -19.66 18.95
C THR A 10 -8.34 -19.04 18.26
N GLU A 11 -9.14 -18.27 19.00
CA GLU A 11 -10.27 -17.50 18.49
C GLU A 11 -9.88 -16.44 17.44
N LEU A 12 -8.84 -15.65 17.67
CA LEU A 12 -8.38 -14.62 16.73
C LEU A 12 -7.85 -15.22 15.42
N PHE A 13 -7.11 -16.32 15.53
CA PHE A 13 -6.63 -17.05 14.36
C PHE A 13 -7.79 -17.72 13.61
N ASN A 14 -8.75 -18.31 14.33
CA ASN A 14 -9.93 -18.94 13.73
C ASN A 14 -10.85 -17.93 13.02
N GLY A 15 -10.88 -16.67 13.47
CA GLY A 15 -11.62 -15.58 12.82
C GLY A 15 -11.01 -15.07 11.51
N CYS A 16 -9.79 -15.49 11.16
CA CYS A 16 -9.18 -15.17 9.88
C CYS A 16 -9.64 -16.16 8.78
N SER A 17 -9.72 -15.70 7.53
CA SER A 17 -9.97 -16.55 6.37
C SER A 17 -8.86 -17.59 6.16
N PRO A 18 -9.13 -18.67 5.41
CA PRO A 18 -8.12 -19.70 5.11
C PRO A 18 -6.84 -19.13 4.51
N THR A 19 -6.95 -18.09 3.68
CA THR A 19 -5.80 -17.40 3.08
C THR A 19 -4.87 -16.82 4.15
N TYR A 20 -5.39 -16.04 5.09
CA TYR A 20 -4.55 -15.46 6.14
C TYR A 20 -4.04 -16.49 7.13
N LYS A 21 -4.83 -17.51 7.46
CA LYS A 21 -4.35 -18.63 8.30
C LYS A 21 -3.09 -19.25 7.70
N ARG A 22 -3.12 -19.56 6.41
CA ARG A 22 -1.95 -20.08 5.68
C ARG A 22 -0.78 -19.09 5.72
N LEU A 23 -1.02 -17.82 5.40
CA LEU A 23 0.04 -16.81 5.35
C LEU A 23 0.67 -16.55 6.73
N LEU A 24 -0.13 -16.54 7.80
CA LEU A 24 0.35 -16.39 9.17
C LEU A 24 1.23 -17.58 9.58
N THR A 25 0.81 -18.81 9.27
CA THR A 25 1.60 -20.01 9.51
C THR A 25 2.92 -19.97 8.72
N MET A 26 2.86 -19.71 7.41
CA MET A 26 4.06 -19.57 6.57
C MET A 26 5.00 -18.49 7.11
N THR A 27 4.46 -17.36 7.54
CA THR A 27 5.26 -16.28 8.10
C THR A 27 5.93 -16.74 9.39
N ALA A 28 5.21 -17.36 10.32
CA ALA A 28 5.77 -17.86 11.57
C ALA A 28 6.86 -18.92 11.38
N GLU A 29 6.69 -19.81 10.42
CA GLU A 29 7.69 -20.82 10.07
C GLU A 29 8.94 -20.23 9.41
N GLY A 30 8.91 -18.94 9.03
CA GLY A 30 10.01 -18.28 8.33
C GLY A 30 10.00 -18.53 6.81
N ASN A 31 8.89 -19.05 6.27
CA ASN A 31 8.72 -19.39 4.86
C ASN A 31 8.12 -18.25 4.02
N ASN A 32 7.82 -17.10 4.62
CA ASN A 32 7.36 -15.92 3.87
C ASN A 32 8.58 -15.12 3.34
N PRO A 33 8.82 -15.08 2.01
CA PRO A 33 9.99 -14.42 1.43
C PRO A 33 9.97 -12.89 1.59
N HIS A 34 8.83 -12.31 1.94
CA HIS A 34 8.69 -10.86 2.15
C HIS A 34 9.12 -10.42 3.55
N VAL A 35 9.42 -11.35 4.46
CA VAL A 35 10.02 -11.01 5.76
C VAL A 35 11.54 -11.04 5.64
N THR A 36 12.14 -9.86 5.53
CA THR A 36 13.59 -9.68 5.33
C THR A 36 14.37 -9.46 6.63
N PHE A 37 13.72 -9.57 7.78
CA PHE A 37 14.34 -9.32 9.09
C PHE A 37 14.11 -10.49 10.07
N PRO A 38 15.04 -10.71 11.03
CA PRO A 38 14.86 -11.74 12.04
C PRO A 38 13.80 -11.33 13.07
N PHE A 39 13.09 -12.33 13.60
CA PHE A 39 12.07 -12.17 14.65
C PHE A 39 11.91 -13.49 15.41
N LYS A 40 11.44 -13.42 16.67
CA LYS A 40 11.25 -14.57 17.58
C LYS A 40 9.82 -15.14 17.56
N GLY A 41 8.84 -14.33 17.17
CA GLY A 41 7.45 -14.76 17.10
C GLY A 41 6.53 -13.74 16.44
N ILE A 42 5.28 -14.13 16.24
CA ILE A 42 4.23 -13.28 15.69
C ILE A 42 3.08 -13.23 16.69
N LYS A 43 2.53 -12.03 16.87
CA LYS A 43 1.33 -11.78 17.66
C LYS A 43 0.24 -11.17 16.79
N LEU A 44 -0.99 -11.64 16.97
CA LEU A 44 -2.19 -10.98 16.45
C LEU A 44 -2.73 -10.02 17.52
N PRO A 45 -2.76 -8.70 17.27
CA PRO A 45 -3.40 -7.75 18.19
C PRO A 45 -4.88 -8.10 18.43
N ARG A 46 -5.40 -7.74 19.62
CA ARG A 46 -6.81 -7.94 19.95
C ARG A 46 -7.69 -7.14 18.97
N GLY A 47 -8.77 -7.75 18.49
CA GLY A 47 -9.68 -7.11 17.53
C GLY A 47 -9.18 -7.11 16.08
N THR A 48 -8.09 -7.83 15.78
CA THR A 48 -7.63 -8.01 14.39
C THR A 48 -8.74 -8.61 13.54
N LYS A 49 -9.08 -7.92 12.46
CA LYS A 49 -10.00 -8.37 11.42
C LYS A 49 -9.37 -8.08 10.06
N GLU A 50 -9.79 -8.83 9.05
CA GLU A 50 -9.43 -8.52 7.68
C GLU A 50 -10.01 -7.17 7.29
N HIS A 51 -9.17 -6.31 6.73
CA HIS A 51 -9.57 -4.98 6.30
C HIS A 51 -8.69 -4.52 5.15
N CYS A 52 -9.25 -3.76 4.23
CA CYS A 52 -8.41 -2.91 3.39
C CYS A 52 -7.77 -1.84 4.28
N PRO A 53 -6.49 -1.45 4.10
CA PRO A 53 -5.89 -0.40 4.89
C PRO A 53 -6.66 0.91 4.79
N PHE A 54 -7.41 1.27 5.84
CA PHE A 54 -8.18 2.51 5.90
C PHE A 54 -7.30 3.76 5.77
N THR A 55 -6.02 3.63 6.11
CA THR A 55 -5.01 4.69 6.04
C THR A 55 -4.34 4.82 4.67
N ASP A 56 -4.59 3.90 3.73
CA ASP A 56 -4.07 3.98 2.37
C ASP A 56 -5.20 3.75 1.36
N LEU A 57 -5.77 4.86 0.88
CA LEU A 57 -6.84 4.82 -0.13
C LEU A 57 -6.37 4.33 -1.49
N GLU A 58 -5.05 4.28 -1.73
CA GLU A 58 -4.47 3.73 -2.96
C GLU A 58 -4.23 2.21 -2.84
N GLU A 59 -4.51 1.59 -1.69
CA GLU A 59 -4.34 0.16 -1.51
C GLU A 59 -5.59 -0.62 -1.95
N VAL A 60 -5.36 -1.71 -2.69
CA VAL A 60 -6.41 -2.58 -3.22
C VAL A 60 -6.43 -3.96 -2.56
N ARG A 61 -5.37 -4.28 -1.81
CA ARG A 61 -5.25 -5.52 -1.05
C ARG A 61 -5.94 -5.39 0.29
N ASN A 62 -6.52 -6.50 0.73
CA ASN A 62 -6.88 -6.63 2.13
C ASN A 62 -5.61 -6.96 2.92
N SER A 63 -5.63 -6.63 4.20
CA SER A 63 -4.59 -6.98 5.15
C SER A 63 -5.16 -7.43 6.48
N VAL A 64 -4.29 -8.05 7.29
CA VAL A 64 -4.45 -8.19 8.74
C VAL A 64 -3.28 -7.52 9.42
N THR A 65 -3.54 -6.89 10.57
CA THR A 65 -2.46 -6.32 11.38
C THR A 65 -1.79 -7.43 12.18
N ILE A 66 -0.47 -7.49 12.10
CA ILE A 66 0.37 -8.43 12.85
C ILE A 66 1.47 -7.67 13.59
N GLN A 67 1.99 -8.25 14.66
CA GLN A 67 3.14 -7.74 15.38
C GLN A 67 4.25 -8.79 15.39
N PHE A 68 5.41 -8.45 14.82
CA PHE A 68 6.63 -9.23 14.95
C PHE A 68 7.27 -8.95 16.30
N LEU A 69 7.57 -10.01 17.04
CA LEU A 69 8.15 -9.96 18.38
C LEU A 69 9.64 -10.25 18.34
N GLY A 70 10.40 -9.53 19.18
CA GLY A 70 11.83 -9.79 19.35
C GLY A 70 12.65 -9.59 18.09
N THR A 71 12.32 -8.57 17.30
CA THR A 71 13.18 -8.12 16.20
C THR A 71 14.34 -7.27 16.74
N PRO A 72 15.42 -7.03 15.97
CA PRO A 72 16.53 -6.17 16.37
C PRO A 72 16.12 -4.74 16.74
N TYR A 73 14.98 -4.26 16.23
CA TYR A 73 14.48 -2.90 16.41
C TYR A 73 13.30 -2.83 17.40
N GLY A 74 13.14 -3.86 18.25
CA GLY A 74 11.98 -4.01 19.12
C GLY A 74 10.81 -4.70 18.43
N ASN A 75 9.59 -4.50 18.92
CA ASN A 75 8.41 -5.10 18.29
C ASN A 75 7.97 -4.27 17.08
N ILE A 76 7.72 -4.93 15.95
CA ILE A 76 7.34 -4.26 14.70
C ILE A 76 5.88 -4.56 14.38
N THR A 77 5.06 -3.52 14.25
CA THR A 77 3.69 -3.62 13.74
C THR A 77 3.69 -3.54 12.22
N ALA A 78 2.96 -4.44 11.58
CA ALA A 78 2.88 -4.52 10.12
C ALA A 78 1.50 -4.99 9.63
N HIS A 79 1.20 -4.66 8.39
CA HIS A 79 0.10 -5.21 7.62
C HIS A 79 0.63 -6.39 6.80
N LEU A 80 0.11 -7.58 7.08
CA LEU A 80 0.27 -8.75 6.21
C LEU A 80 -0.86 -8.72 5.19
N PHE A 81 -0.54 -8.62 3.91
CA PHE A 81 -1.52 -8.57 2.84
C PHE A 81 -1.92 -9.97 2.39
N ASN A 82 -3.08 -10.08 1.73
CA ASN A 82 -3.60 -11.33 1.19
C ASN A 82 -2.81 -11.91 0.01
N ASP A 83 -1.80 -11.20 -0.51
CA ASP A 83 -0.79 -11.71 -1.45
C ASP A 83 0.49 -12.21 -0.74
N GLY A 84 0.55 -12.12 0.59
CA GLY A 84 1.70 -12.50 1.41
C GLY A 84 2.73 -11.40 1.60
N THR A 85 2.64 -10.28 0.88
CA THR A 85 3.52 -9.13 1.08
C THR A 85 3.25 -8.47 2.43
N ILE A 86 4.24 -7.71 2.90
CA ILE A 86 4.17 -7.04 4.21
C ILE A 86 4.55 -5.57 4.03
N LYS A 87 3.76 -4.68 4.66
CA LYS A 87 4.17 -3.28 4.89
C LYS A 87 4.18 -3.01 6.38
N THR A 88 5.31 -2.51 6.89
CA THR A 88 5.35 -2.00 8.27
C THR A 88 4.61 -0.67 8.36
N SER A 89 4.16 -0.28 9.55
CA SER A 89 3.58 1.06 9.76
C SER A 89 4.53 2.18 9.31
N THR A 90 5.84 2.00 9.53
CA THR A 90 6.88 2.94 9.06
C THR A 90 6.89 3.07 7.54
N MET A 91 6.82 1.96 6.79
CA MET A 91 6.77 1.99 5.32
C MET A 91 5.54 2.73 4.81
N MET A 92 4.38 2.52 5.45
CA MET A 92 3.15 3.23 5.09
C MET A 92 3.24 4.73 5.36
N HIS A 93 3.84 5.13 6.48
CA HIS A 93 4.09 6.55 6.77
C HIS A 93 5.05 7.19 5.76
N GLN A 94 6.14 6.50 5.40
CA GLN A 94 7.09 6.97 4.40
C GLN A 94 6.44 7.11 3.01
N GLU A 95 5.57 6.18 2.62
CA GLU A 95 4.79 6.27 1.38
C GLU A 95 3.87 7.49 1.39
N ASN A 96 3.14 7.72 2.48
CA ASN A 96 2.28 8.90 2.62
C ASN A 96 3.08 10.21 2.58
N ASN A 97 4.25 10.27 3.23
CA ASN A 97 5.11 11.47 3.20
C ASN A 97 5.62 11.73 1.78
N ARG A 98 6.11 10.70 1.07
CA ARG A 98 6.53 10.83 -0.34
C ARG A 98 5.42 11.35 -1.25
N ARG A 99 4.18 10.89 -1.06
CA ARG A 99 3.02 11.38 -1.83
C ARG A 99 2.75 12.86 -1.56
N ARG A 100 2.83 13.31 -0.29
CA ARG A 100 2.66 14.73 0.07
C ARG A 100 3.76 15.61 -0.52
N GLU A 101 5.00 15.18 -0.43
CA GLU A 101 6.15 15.89 -1.00
C GLU A 101 6.03 16.00 -2.53
N HIS A 102 5.61 14.92 -3.19
CA HIS A 102 5.39 14.90 -4.62
C HIS A 102 4.28 15.88 -5.04
N GLU A 103 3.16 15.90 -4.33
CA GLU A 103 2.06 16.85 -4.57
C GLU A 103 2.51 18.30 -4.40
N ALA A 104 3.22 18.60 -3.31
CA ALA A 104 3.75 19.95 -3.06
C ALA A 104 4.72 20.38 -4.17
N ARG A 105 5.57 19.48 -4.65
CA ARG A 105 6.48 19.74 -5.77
C ARG A 105 5.72 20.01 -7.07
N LEU A 106 4.69 19.23 -7.39
CA LEU A 106 3.88 19.45 -8.59
C LEU A 106 3.20 20.82 -8.54
N LEU A 107 2.61 21.18 -7.40
CA LEU A 107 1.98 22.49 -7.23
C LEU A 107 3.00 23.64 -7.38
N ALA A 108 4.19 23.49 -6.82
CA ALA A 108 5.27 24.48 -6.97
C ALA A 108 5.72 24.63 -8.44
N GLU A 109 5.80 23.53 -9.20
CA GLU A 109 6.10 23.57 -10.64
C GLU A 109 4.97 24.19 -11.46
N GLU A 110 3.72 23.89 -11.14
CA GLU A 110 2.54 24.47 -11.80
C GLU A 110 2.44 25.98 -11.56
N ASN A 111 2.73 26.44 -10.35
CA ASN A 111 2.69 27.85 -9.98
C ASN A 111 3.70 28.73 -10.75
N LYS A 112 4.76 28.13 -11.31
CA LYS A 112 5.71 28.84 -12.19
C LYS A 112 5.08 29.21 -13.55
N PHE A 113 4.02 28.51 -13.96
CA PHE A 113 3.37 28.66 -15.27
C PHE A 113 1.84 28.79 -15.13
N PRO A 114 1.34 29.84 -14.44
CA PRO A 114 -0.09 29.96 -14.12
C PRO A 114 -0.99 30.00 -15.37
N HIS A 115 -0.49 30.54 -16.48
CA HIS A 115 -1.20 30.59 -17.76
C HIS A 115 -1.48 29.21 -18.38
N LEU A 116 -0.79 28.14 -17.96
CA LEU A 116 -1.06 26.77 -18.42
C LEU A 116 -2.25 26.12 -17.69
N ASN A 117 -2.72 26.70 -16.57
CA ASN A 117 -3.87 26.23 -15.80
C ASN A 117 -3.87 24.71 -15.52
N GLN A 118 -2.72 24.18 -15.10
CA GLN A 118 -2.49 22.73 -15.01
C GLN A 118 -3.08 22.07 -13.76
N THR A 119 -3.18 22.80 -12.64
CA THR A 119 -3.65 22.24 -11.36
C THR A 119 -5.07 21.65 -11.46
N PRO A 120 -6.10 22.33 -12.01
CA PRO A 120 -7.44 21.73 -12.12
C PRO A 120 -7.47 20.45 -12.97
N LEU A 121 -6.71 20.44 -14.08
CA LEU A 121 -6.62 19.27 -14.97
C LEU A 121 -5.95 18.09 -14.26
N ARG A 122 -4.90 18.36 -13.48
CA ARG A 122 -4.21 17.35 -12.68
C ARG A 122 -5.09 16.81 -11.56
N THR A 123 -5.85 17.66 -10.87
CA THR A 123 -6.84 17.23 -9.88
C THR A 123 -7.88 16.31 -10.50
N GLN A 124 -8.39 16.63 -11.70
CA GLN A 124 -9.32 15.76 -12.42
C GLN A 124 -8.67 14.41 -12.80
N ALA A 125 -7.43 14.42 -13.30
CA ALA A 125 -6.70 13.20 -13.63
C ALA A 125 -6.44 12.33 -12.39
N TYR A 126 -6.07 12.92 -11.27
CA TYR A 126 -5.91 12.23 -9.99
C TYR A 126 -7.24 11.61 -9.52
N ASN A 127 -8.35 12.34 -9.62
CA ASN A 127 -9.67 11.80 -9.27
C ASN A 127 -10.06 10.60 -10.15
N ARG A 128 -9.73 10.63 -11.45
CA ARG A 128 -9.92 9.46 -12.34
C ARG A 128 -9.07 8.27 -11.90
N LYS A 129 -7.80 8.47 -11.56
CA LYS A 129 -6.92 7.44 -10.98
C LYS A 129 -7.56 6.81 -9.74
N MET A 130 -7.98 7.64 -8.79
CA MET A 130 -8.57 7.18 -7.53
C MET A 130 -9.91 6.46 -7.72
N ALA A 131 -10.72 6.87 -8.70
CA ALA A 131 -11.95 6.16 -9.05
C ALA A 131 -11.66 4.75 -9.57
N LYS A 132 -10.66 4.59 -10.45
CA LYS A 132 -10.23 3.26 -10.94
C LYS A 132 -9.73 2.36 -9.81
N ILE A 133 -8.87 2.89 -8.94
CA ILE A 133 -8.36 2.15 -7.78
C ILE A 133 -9.50 1.73 -6.84
N ARG A 134 -10.44 2.64 -6.55
CA ARG A 134 -11.63 2.34 -5.73
C ARG A 134 -12.46 1.23 -6.34
N ASN A 135 -12.75 1.30 -7.65
CA ASN A 135 -13.51 0.27 -8.35
C ASN A 135 -12.81 -1.09 -8.27
N ALA A 136 -11.48 -1.13 -8.46
CA ALA A 136 -10.71 -2.36 -8.34
C ALA A 136 -10.75 -2.93 -6.92
N ARG A 137 -10.59 -2.07 -5.90
CA ARG A 137 -10.64 -2.44 -4.49
C ARG A 137 -11.99 -3.04 -4.10
N ASP A 138 -13.07 -2.35 -4.46
CA ASP A 138 -14.43 -2.69 -4.03
C ASP A 138 -15.03 -3.87 -4.85
N ASN A 139 -14.39 -4.25 -5.95
CA ASN A 139 -14.80 -5.41 -6.75
C ASN A 139 -14.52 -6.72 -6.02
N SER A 140 -15.56 -7.47 -5.66
CA SER A 140 -15.45 -8.73 -4.91
C SER A 140 -15.14 -9.96 -5.78
N THR A 141 -15.29 -9.88 -7.11
CA THR A 141 -15.09 -11.01 -8.03
C THR A 141 -13.67 -11.06 -8.61
N TRP A 142 -12.92 -9.97 -8.52
CA TRP A 142 -11.57 -9.90 -9.04
C TRP A 142 -10.54 -10.54 -8.11
N SER A 143 -9.63 -11.30 -8.71
CA SER A 143 -8.43 -11.78 -8.03
C SER A 143 -7.55 -10.61 -7.60
N ILE A 144 -6.74 -10.81 -6.56
CA ILE A 144 -5.82 -9.77 -6.08
C ILE A 144 -4.81 -9.35 -7.14
N MET A 145 -4.36 -10.30 -7.98
CA MET A 145 -3.52 -10.00 -9.13
C MET A 145 -4.21 -9.05 -10.12
N LYS A 146 -5.49 -9.29 -10.43
CA LYS A 146 -6.26 -8.38 -11.29
C LYS A 146 -6.43 -7.00 -10.65
N LYS A 147 -6.72 -6.93 -9.35
CA LYS A 147 -6.81 -5.63 -8.64
C LYS A 147 -5.49 -4.84 -8.67
N GLN A 148 -4.36 -5.52 -8.46
CA GLN A 148 -3.04 -4.92 -8.54
C GLN A 148 -2.70 -4.44 -9.96
N LEU A 149 -3.06 -5.22 -10.99
CA LEU A 149 -2.88 -4.81 -12.37
C LEU A 149 -3.67 -3.53 -12.68
N GLU A 150 -4.93 -3.45 -12.27
CA GLU A 150 -5.79 -2.28 -12.50
C GLU A 150 -5.30 -1.04 -11.74
N LYS A 151 -4.77 -1.24 -10.52
CA LYS A 151 -4.07 -0.18 -9.79
C LYS A 151 -2.86 0.33 -10.60
N ALA A 152 -2.00 -0.57 -11.06
CA ALA A 152 -0.80 -0.22 -11.81
C ALA A 152 -1.14 0.52 -13.11
N THR A 153 -2.16 0.08 -13.85
CA THR A 153 -2.65 0.77 -15.05
C THR A 153 -3.15 2.19 -14.72
N ALA A 154 -3.90 2.37 -13.63
CA ALA A 154 -4.37 3.69 -13.21
C ALA A 154 -3.20 4.63 -12.83
N GLU A 155 -2.17 4.10 -12.16
CA GLU A 155 -0.96 4.84 -11.80
C GLU A 155 -0.12 5.23 -13.03
N GLU A 156 -0.01 4.34 -14.02
CA GLU A 156 0.70 4.59 -15.28
C GLU A 156 0.01 5.68 -16.10
N GLU A 157 -1.31 5.63 -16.24
CA GLU A 157 -2.08 6.66 -16.94
C GLU A 157 -1.92 8.03 -16.29
N TYR A 158 -1.95 8.11 -14.96
CA TYR A 158 -1.70 9.37 -14.24
C TYR A 158 -0.26 9.85 -14.42
N SER A 159 0.71 8.93 -14.39
CA SER A 159 2.12 9.26 -14.60
C SER A 159 2.37 9.83 -16.01
N ARG A 160 1.76 9.24 -17.03
CA ARG A 160 1.81 9.75 -18.40
C ARG A 160 1.21 11.16 -18.50
N PHE A 161 0.05 11.39 -17.86
CA PHE A 161 -0.55 12.72 -17.80
C PHE A 161 0.38 13.76 -17.15
N LEU A 162 1.07 13.40 -16.05
CA LEU A 162 2.04 14.28 -15.40
C LEU A 162 3.25 14.59 -16.29
N GLN A 163 3.71 13.60 -17.07
CA GLN A 163 4.79 13.78 -18.03
C GLN A 163 4.40 14.78 -19.14
N GLU A 164 3.20 14.64 -19.71
CA GLU A 164 2.68 15.58 -20.71
C GLU A 164 2.61 17.01 -20.16
N GLN A 165 2.16 17.19 -18.91
CA GLN A 165 2.17 18.50 -18.27
C GLN A 165 3.60 19.05 -18.05
N ALA A 166 4.55 18.19 -17.70
CA ALA A 166 5.95 18.59 -17.56
C ALA A 166 6.56 19.03 -18.90
N GLU A 167 6.23 18.36 -20.00
CA GLU A 167 6.66 18.74 -21.34
C GLU A 167 6.06 20.09 -21.77
N GLN A 168 4.80 20.36 -21.44
CA GLN A 168 4.19 21.68 -21.68
C GLN A 168 4.92 22.80 -20.93
N ARG A 169 5.26 22.59 -19.65
CA ARG A 169 6.06 23.54 -18.86
C ARG A 169 7.45 23.73 -19.47
N ALA A 170 8.11 22.65 -19.88
CA ALA A 170 9.43 22.73 -20.52
C ALA A 170 9.39 23.50 -21.85
N LYS A 171 8.30 23.40 -22.63
CA LYS A 171 8.08 24.20 -23.84
C LYS A 171 7.81 25.67 -23.51
N ALA A 172 7.03 25.95 -22.46
CA ALA A 172 6.75 27.32 -22.02
C ALA A 172 8.01 28.03 -21.49
N ALA A 173 8.91 27.31 -20.82
CA ALA A 173 10.17 27.86 -20.29
C ALA A 173 11.21 28.23 -21.36
N LYS A 174 11.04 27.74 -22.60
CA LYS A 174 11.92 28.04 -23.75
C LYS A 174 11.46 29.24 -24.57
N LYS A 175 10.29 29.78 -24.27
CA LYS A 175 9.73 30.99 -24.90
C LYS A 175 10.01 32.18 -24.01
#